data_AF-A0A1Y4URZ5-F1
#
_entry.id   AF-A0A1Y4URZ5-F1
#
_cell.length_a   1.000
_cell.length_b   1.000
_cell.length_c   1.000
_cell.angle_alpha   90.00
_cell.angle_beta   90.00
_cell.angle_gamma   90.00
#
_symmetry.space_group_name_H-M   'P 1'
#
loop_
_entity.id
_entity.type
_entity.pdbx_description
1 polymer ?
#
loop_
_entity_poly.entity_id
_entity_poly.type
_entity_poly.pdbx_seq_one_letter_code
_entity_poly.pdbx_strand_id
1 'polypeptide(L)'
;MDNDFNIVESVDKDIRKAKMILGEYSHDKDKMEKLFNHILFRYIDKIQNIADDLAVISPYSGNIEATSIYMENVQKLVKRLEMFKGNGYSNEGLFEFYLRSEDIEDKFDSTESISDIIIDIGMMENITIREKEEISTKLGEIEQILAITETKSKKWERLRPYVVWISGKEYSVAIKILPLFLRFR
;
A
#
# COMPACT_ATOMS: atom_id res chain seq x y z
N MET A 1 40.34 1.08 -10.37
CA MET A 1 39.98 0.25 -9.20
C MET A 1 38.66 0.81 -8.71
N ASP A 2 37.58 0.41 -9.37
CA ASP A 2 36.25 0.83 -8.95
C ASP A 2 35.88 -0.05 -7.76
N ASN A 3 35.61 0.62 -6.65
CA ASN A 3 35.19 0.01 -5.40
C ASN A 3 33.87 -0.70 -5.70
N ASP A 4 33.88 -2.03 -5.79
CA ASP A 4 32.68 -2.85 -6.03
C ASP A 4 31.63 -2.42 -5.01
N PHE A 5 30.59 -1.73 -5.49
CA PHE A 5 29.49 -1.28 -4.64
C PHE A 5 28.79 -2.54 -4.11
N ASN A 6 29.14 -2.93 -2.88
CA ASN A 6 28.51 -4.04 -2.22
C ASN A 6 27.10 -3.61 -1.78
N ILE A 7 26.11 -3.98 -2.59
CA ILE A 7 24.70 -3.63 -2.35
C ILE A 7 24.20 -4.17 -1.01
N VAL A 8 24.67 -5.35 -0.58
CA VAL A 8 24.27 -5.99 0.68
C VAL A 8 24.71 -5.17 1.88
N GLU A 9 26.00 -4.84 1.95
CA GLU A 9 26.57 -4.07 3.05
C GLU A 9 26.02 -2.63 3.08
N SER A 10 25.84 -2.04 1.90
CA SER A 10 25.31 -0.67 1.76
C SER A 10 23.86 -0.58 2.24
N VAL A 11 22.99 -1.50 1.81
CA VAL A 11 21.58 -1.54 2.22
C VAL A 11 21.48 -1.74 3.73
N ASP A 12 22.23 -2.68 4.30
CA ASP A 12 22.21 -2.95 5.74
C ASP A 12 22.69 -1.77 6.60
N LYS A 13 23.71 -1.04 6.11
CA LYS A 13 24.22 0.15 6.78
C LYS A 13 23.21 1.30 6.69
N ASP A 14 22.62 1.51 5.52
CA ASP A 14 21.69 2.60 5.29
C ASP A 14 20.35 2.39 6.00
N ILE A 15 19.83 1.15 6.08
CA ILE A 15 18.64 0.82 6.89
C ILE A 15 18.89 1.19 8.36
N ARG A 16 20.03 0.78 8.93
CA ARG A 16 20.37 1.09 10.34
C ARG A 16 20.46 2.59 10.58
N LYS A 17 21.16 3.31 9.69
CA LYS A 17 21.29 4.76 9.77
C LYS A 17 19.94 5.46 9.63
N ALA A 18 19.09 5.01 8.71
CA ALA A 18 17.78 5.60 8.48
C ALA A 18 16.86 5.42 9.68
N LYS A 19 16.84 4.23 10.30
CA LYS A 19 16.06 3.99 11.53
C LYS A 19 16.50 4.86 12.70
N MET A 20 17.80 5.06 12.88
CA MET A 20 18.33 5.96 13.92
C MET A 20 17.89 7.41 13.69
N ILE A 21 18.02 7.91 12.46
CA ILE A 21 17.65 9.29 12.13
C ILE A 21 16.12 9.49 12.20
N LEU A 22 15.33 8.49 11.76
CA LEU A 22 13.87 8.49 11.92
C LEU A 22 13.45 8.53 13.39
N GLY A 23 14.16 7.84 14.29
CA GLY A 23 13.84 7.84 15.72
C GLY A 23 14.25 9.13 16.43
N GLU A 24 15.43 9.67 16.13
CA GLU A 24 16.01 10.79 16.89
C GLU A 24 15.72 12.17 16.29
N TYR A 25 15.43 12.24 14.99
CA TYR A 25 15.36 13.49 14.23
C TYR A 25 14.15 13.57 13.29
N SER A 26 13.06 12.85 13.58
CA SER A 26 11.79 12.86 12.82
C SER A 26 11.26 14.25 12.48
N HIS A 27 11.50 15.23 13.35
CA HIS A 27 11.00 16.60 13.20
C HIS A 27 12.00 17.56 12.51
N ASP A 28 13.20 17.09 12.17
CA ASP A 28 14.25 17.90 11.54
C ASP A 28 14.16 17.79 10.01
N LYS A 29 13.63 18.84 9.38
CA LYS A 29 13.41 18.92 7.92
C LYS A 29 14.69 18.64 7.14
N ASP A 30 15.79 19.31 7.49
CA ASP A 30 17.03 19.26 6.71
C ASP A 30 17.68 17.88 6.80
N LYS A 31 17.60 17.23 7.96
CA LYS A 31 18.08 15.86 8.12
C LYS A 31 17.21 14.86 7.37
N MET A 32 15.90 15.03 7.40
CA MET A 32 14.96 14.16 6.69
C MET A 32 15.09 14.29 5.17
N GLU A 33 15.22 15.52 4.66
CA GLU A 33 15.48 15.78 3.24
C GLU A 33 16.81 15.15 2.79
N LYS A 34 17.89 15.34 3.56
CA LYS A 34 19.19 14.73 3.26
C LYS A 34 19.11 13.21 3.25
N LEU A 35 18.38 12.61 4.19
CA LEU A 35 18.20 11.16 4.26
C LEU A 35 17.38 10.64 3.08
N PHE A 36 16.27 11.30 2.77
CA PHE A 36 15.42 11.00 1.62
C PHE A 36 16.23 10.99 0.31
N ASN A 37 16.90 12.10 0.01
CA ASN A 37 17.73 12.24 -1.19
C ASN A 37 18.86 11.20 -1.22
N HIS A 38 19.49 10.94 -0.07
CA HIS A 38 20.56 9.96 0.02
C HIS A 38 20.11 8.54 -0.35
N ILE A 39 18.98 8.09 0.19
CA ILE A 39 18.44 6.76 -0.09
C ILE A 39 17.93 6.70 -1.53
N LEU A 40 17.14 7.68 -1.94
CA LEU A 40 16.54 7.71 -3.28
C LEU A 40 17.61 7.66 -4.37
N PHE A 41 18.53 8.63 -4.41
CA PHE A 41 19.54 8.69 -5.48
C PHE A 41 20.54 7.53 -5.46
N ARG A 42 20.78 6.91 -4.29
CA ARG A 42 21.71 5.77 -4.20
C ARG A 42 21.13 4.49 -4.80
N TYR A 43 19.81 4.31 -4.69
CA TYR A 43 19.13 3.05 -4.99
C TYR A 43 18.13 3.13 -6.15
N ILE A 44 17.81 4.33 -6.67
CA ILE A 44 16.86 4.54 -7.77
C ILE A 44 17.15 3.67 -9.00
N ASP A 45 18.43 3.54 -9.37
CA ASP A 45 18.84 2.75 -10.54
C ASP A 45 19.15 1.28 -10.20
N LYS A 46 19.00 0.87 -8.93
CA LYS A 46 19.42 -0.46 -8.45
C LYS A 46 18.25 -1.32 -7.97
N ILE A 47 17.24 -0.70 -7.37
CA ILE A 47 16.06 -1.38 -6.83
C ILE A 47 14.87 -0.95 -7.66
N GLN A 48 14.21 -1.92 -8.30
CA GLN A 48 13.02 -1.65 -9.11
C GLN A 48 11.90 -1.07 -8.26
N ASN A 49 11.19 -0.06 -8.80
CA ASN A 49 9.99 0.54 -8.22
C ASN A 49 10.21 1.20 -6.84
N ILE A 50 11.48 1.53 -6.50
CA ILE A 50 11.80 2.12 -5.19
C ILE A 50 11.18 3.51 -4.99
N ALA A 51 10.88 4.23 -6.08
CA ALA A 51 10.31 5.58 -6.04
C ALA A 51 8.79 5.64 -6.23
N ASP A 52 8.12 4.50 -6.41
CA ASP A 52 6.69 4.46 -6.68
C ASP A 52 5.90 5.04 -5.48
N ASP A 53 4.76 5.69 -5.71
CA ASP A 53 3.87 6.22 -4.67
C ASP A 53 4.52 7.12 -3.59
N LEU A 54 5.67 7.72 -3.90
CA LEU A 54 6.24 8.76 -3.05
C LEU A 54 5.41 10.05 -3.19
N ALA A 55 5.10 10.67 -2.07
CA ALA A 55 4.36 11.92 -2.05
C ALA A 55 5.21 13.07 -2.63
N VAL A 56 4.60 13.88 -3.49
CA VAL A 56 5.28 15.03 -4.11
C VAL A 56 5.44 16.14 -3.07
N ILE A 57 6.67 16.61 -2.91
CA ILE A 57 6.98 17.74 -2.02
C ILE A 57 6.82 19.03 -2.82
N SER A 58 5.82 19.84 -2.46
CA SER A 58 5.62 21.13 -3.10
C SER A 58 6.65 22.15 -2.60
N PRO A 59 7.23 22.98 -3.49
CA PRO A 59 8.11 24.08 -3.07
C PRO A 59 7.39 25.15 -2.24
N TYR A 60 6.05 25.12 -2.21
CA TYR A 60 5.21 26.03 -1.44
C TYR A 60 4.75 25.45 -0.09
N SER A 61 5.09 24.18 0.22
CA SER A 61 4.71 23.55 1.49
C SER A 61 5.37 24.27 2.67
N GLY A 62 4.60 24.46 3.74
CA GLY A 62 5.13 24.96 5.00
C GLY A 62 6.20 24.01 5.56
N ASN A 63 7.13 24.50 6.38
CA ASN A 63 8.22 23.67 6.92
C ASN A 63 7.71 22.42 7.65
N ILE A 64 6.60 22.52 8.40
CA ILE A 64 6.02 21.39 9.14
C ILE A 64 5.46 20.33 8.18
N GLU A 65 4.70 20.78 7.18
CA GLU A 65 4.09 19.92 6.17
C GLU A 65 5.16 19.21 5.33
N ALA A 66 6.17 19.94 4.87
CA ALA A 66 7.31 19.39 4.15
C ALA A 66 8.07 18.34 4.99
N THR A 67 8.29 18.59 6.28
CA THR A 67 8.92 17.61 7.18
C THR A 67 8.08 16.33 7.29
N SER A 68 6.76 16.44 7.43
CA SER A 68 5.87 15.28 7.48
C SER A 68 5.96 14.45 6.21
N ILE A 69 5.92 15.10 5.05
CA ILE A 69 6.01 14.45 3.74
C ILE A 69 7.38 13.75 3.59
N TYR A 70 8.47 14.41 3.96
CA TYR A 70 9.79 13.77 3.95
C TYR A 70 9.86 12.57 4.87
N MET A 71 9.31 12.66 6.08
CA MET A 71 9.28 11.56 7.04
C MET A 71 8.52 10.36 6.48
N GLU A 72 7.31 10.56 5.94
CA GLU A 72 6.51 9.50 5.31
C GLU A 72 7.23 8.85 4.13
N ASN A 73 7.83 9.67 3.25
CA ASN A 73 8.59 9.18 2.11
C ASN A 73 9.82 8.37 2.54
N VAL A 74 10.55 8.82 3.56
CA VAL A 74 11.70 8.07 4.11
C VAL A 74 11.23 6.74 4.70
N GLN A 75 10.10 6.71 5.43
CA GLN A 75 9.54 5.46 5.96
C GLN A 75 9.22 4.47 4.85
N LYS A 76 8.59 4.92 3.76
CA LYS A 76 8.32 4.09 2.57
C LYS A 76 9.61 3.54 1.96
N LEU A 77 10.63 4.39 1.78
CA LEU A 77 11.92 3.98 1.25
C LEU A 77 12.61 2.93 2.14
N VAL A 78 12.62 3.13 3.46
CA VAL A 78 13.21 2.18 4.41
C VAL A 78 12.49 0.84 4.37
N LYS A 79 11.14 0.84 4.35
CA LYS A 79 10.35 -0.40 4.23
C LYS A 79 10.73 -1.18 2.97
N ARG A 80 10.90 -0.49 1.83
CA ARG A 80 11.33 -1.11 0.56
C ARG A 80 12.75 -1.67 0.62
N LEU A 81 13.69 -0.99 1.29
CA LEU A 81 15.02 -1.54 1.52
C LEU A 81 14.98 -2.82 2.36
N GLU A 82 14.12 -2.88 3.38
CA GLU A 82 13.93 -4.08 4.20
C GLU A 82 13.31 -5.23 3.41
N MET A 83 12.35 -4.95 2.55
CA MET A 83 11.77 -5.93 1.64
C MET A 83 12.78 -6.43 0.61
N PHE A 84 13.59 -5.54 0.04
CA PHE A 84 14.68 -5.91 -0.86
C PHE A 84 15.70 -6.83 -0.18
N LYS A 85 16.05 -6.53 1.07
CA LYS A 85 16.85 -7.41 1.92
C LYS A 85 16.15 -8.76 2.17
N GLY A 86 14.86 -8.75 2.50
CA GLY A 86 14.07 -9.95 2.75
C GLY A 86 13.98 -10.87 1.52
N ASN A 87 14.01 -10.29 0.31
CA ASN A 87 14.05 -10.98 -0.97
C ASN A 87 15.48 -11.37 -1.42
N GLY A 88 16.46 -11.37 -0.51
CA GLY A 88 17.83 -11.79 -0.83
C GLY A 88 18.62 -10.79 -1.69
N TYR A 89 18.29 -9.50 -1.61
CA TYR A 89 18.95 -8.41 -2.36
C TYR A 89 18.87 -8.57 -3.88
N SER A 90 17.74 -9.13 -4.36
CA SER A 90 17.44 -9.29 -5.78
C SER A 90 16.15 -8.57 -6.17
N ASN A 91 16.12 -8.04 -7.39
CA ASN A 91 14.90 -7.53 -8.02
C ASN A 91 14.00 -8.68 -8.52
N GLU A 92 14.58 -9.87 -8.74
CA GLU A 92 13.83 -11.04 -9.18
C GLU A 92 12.89 -11.51 -8.05
N GLY A 93 11.58 -11.55 -8.33
CA GLY A 93 10.56 -11.90 -7.33
C GLY A 93 10.27 -10.80 -6.29
N LEU A 94 10.89 -9.61 -6.39
CA LEU A 94 10.68 -8.53 -5.43
C LEU A 94 9.23 -8.03 -5.40
N PHE A 95 8.58 -7.97 -6.56
CA PHE A 95 7.17 -7.63 -6.67
C PHE A 95 6.26 -8.67 -6.00
N GLU A 96 6.51 -9.96 -6.23
CA GLU A 96 5.78 -11.06 -5.56
C GLU A 96 6.00 -11.03 -4.05
N PHE A 97 7.22 -10.69 -3.61
CA PHE A 97 7.54 -10.51 -2.20
C PHE A 97 6.77 -9.31 -1.60
N TYR A 98 6.65 -8.19 -2.34
CA TYR A 98 5.80 -7.07 -1.93
C TYR A 98 4.36 -7.52 -1.74
N LEU A 99 3.78 -8.23 -2.71
CA LEU A 99 2.41 -8.73 -2.63
C LEU A 99 2.17 -9.63 -1.41
N ARG A 100 3.10 -10.55 -1.12
CA ARG A 100 3.02 -11.42 0.08
C ARG A 100 3.15 -10.66 1.39
N SER A 101 4.06 -9.68 1.44
CA SER A 101 4.32 -8.88 2.65
C SER A 101 3.29 -7.80 2.94
N GLU A 102 2.41 -7.49 1.97
CA GLU A 102 1.28 -6.55 2.13
C GLU A 102 -0.03 -7.23 2.58
N ASP A 103 0.06 -8.46 3.09
CA ASP A 103 -1.09 -9.28 3.54
C ASP A 103 -2.16 -9.42 2.44
N ILE A 104 -1.78 -9.36 1.16
CA ILE A 104 -2.74 -9.49 0.07
C ILE A 104 -3.25 -10.94 0.00
N GLU A 105 -2.40 -11.93 0.25
CA GLU A 105 -2.82 -13.34 0.34
C GLU A 105 -3.82 -13.55 1.49
N ASP A 106 -3.59 -12.98 2.68
CA ASP A 106 -4.52 -13.08 3.82
C ASP A 106 -5.84 -12.32 3.60
N LYS A 107 -5.84 -11.22 2.83
CA LYS A 107 -7.06 -10.47 2.48
C LYS A 107 -7.98 -11.22 1.53
N PHE A 108 -7.46 -12.09 0.66
CA PHE A 108 -8.27 -12.90 -0.23
C PHE A 108 -8.84 -14.16 0.43
N ASP A 109 -8.26 -14.62 1.55
CA ASP A 109 -8.75 -15.73 2.37
C ASP A 109 -9.56 -15.25 3.59
N SER A 110 -9.77 -13.94 3.75
CA SER A 110 -10.46 -13.39 4.91
C SER A 110 -11.90 -13.91 4.95
N THR A 111 -12.33 -14.42 6.10
CA THR A 111 -13.72 -14.79 6.41
C THR A 111 -14.55 -13.61 6.88
N GLU A 112 -14.06 -12.38 6.71
CA GLU A 112 -14.69 -11.14 7.18
C GLU A 112 -16.14 -11.03 6.72
N SER A 113 -17.04 -10.71 7.64
CA SER A 113 -18.44 -10.48 7.29
C SER A 113 -18.58 -9.14 6.56
N ILE A 114 -19.66 -8.97 5.79
CA ILE A 114 -19.96 -7.68 5.15
C ILE A 114 -20.07 -6.56 6.20
N SER A 115 -20.53 -6.89 7.40
CA SER A 115 -20.57 -5.96 8.53
C SER A 115 -19.19 -5.48 8.97
N ASP A 116 -18.18 -6.36 8.98
CA ASP A 116 -16.80 -5.99 9.32
C ASP A 116 -16.21 -5.05 8.28
N ILE A 117 -16.47 -5.33 6.99
CA ILE A 117 -16.04 -4.47 5.87
C ILE A 117 -16.68 -3.07 5.96
N ILE A 118 -17.96 -2.99 6.34
CA ILE A 118 -18.65 -1.70 6.52
C ILE A 118 -18.03 -0.90 7.68
N ILE A 119 -17.69 -1.56 8.79
CA ILE A 119 -17.05 -0.92 9.94
C ILE A 119 -15.67 -0.39 9.53
N ASP A 120 -14.86 -1.21 8.87
CA ASP A 120 -13.51 -0.85 8.42
C ASP A 120 -13.53 0.34 7.46
N ILE A 121 -14.43 0.33 6.46
CA ILE A 121 -14.59 1.44 5.52
C ILE A 121 -15.11 2.69 6.25
N GLY A 122 -15.95 2.51 7.27
CA GLY A 122 -16.38 3.58 8.17
C GLY A 122 -15.23 4.29 8.87
N MET A 123 -14.19 3.54 9.26
CA MET A 123 -13.00 4.05 9.96
C MET A 123 -11.94 4.65 9.04
N MET A 124 -12.02 4.45 7.71
CA MET A 124 -11.06 5.02 6.76
C MET A 124 -11.17 6.55 6.68
N GLU A 125 -10.06 7.27 6.90
CA GLU A 125 -10.02 8.73 6.83
C GLU A 125 -9.87 9.26 5.39
N ASN A 126 -9.43 8.42 4.45
CA ASN A 126 -9.19 8.78 3.06
C ASN A 126 -10.44 8.72 2.17
N ILE A 127 -11.63 8.47 2.72
CA ILE A 127 -12.89 8.30 1.97
C ILE A 127 -13.92 9.31 2.45
N THR A 128 -14.60 9.96 1.49
CA THR A 128 -15.65 10.94 1.82
C THR A 128 -16.89 10.28 2.44
N ILE A 129 -17.63 11.03 3.26
CA ILE A 129 -18.89 10.54 3.87
C ILE A 129 -19.86 10.02 2.80
N ARG A 130 -19.94 10.72 1.67
CA ARG A 130 -20.80 10.34 0.54
C ARG A 130 -20.38 9.01 -0.09
N GLU A 131 -19.08 8.77 -0.24
CA GLU A 131 -18.58 7.48 -0.74
C GLU A 131 -18.81 6.36 0.26
N LYS A 132 -18.68 6.62 1.57
CA LYS A 132 -18.99 5.62 2.61
C LYS A 132 -20.46 5.17 2.56
N GLU A 133 -21.40 6.11 2.39
CA GLU A 133 -22.83 5.81 2.23
C GLU A 133 -23.13 5.01 0.95
N GLU A 134 -22.49 5.39 -0.17
CA GLU A 134 -22.60 4.67 -1.44
C GLU A 134 -22.08 3.23 -1.30
N ILE A 135 -20.91 3.05 -0.68
CA ILE A 135 -20.30 1.74 -0.47
C ILE A 135 -21.19 0.88 0.44
N SER A 136 -21.69 1.42 1.54
CA SER A 136 -22.59 0.70 2.46
C SER A 136 -23.86 0.22 1.74
N THR A 137 -24.46 1.09 0.92
CA THR A 137 -25.64 0.75 0.10
C THR A 137 -25.32 -0.37 -0.89
N LYS A 138 -24.19 -0.26 -1.60
CA LYS A 138 -23.78 -1.26 -2.60
C LYS A 138 -23.38 -2.59 -1.98
N LEU A 139 -22.77 -2.59 -0.81
CA LEU A 139 -22.49 -3.81 -0.04
C LEU A 139 -23.78 -4.52 0.38
N GLY A 140 -24.80 -3.79 0.82
CA GLY A 140 -26.12 -4.38 1.11
C GLY A 140 -26.79 -4.99 -0.13
N GLU A 141 -26.68 -4.34 -1.30
CA GLU A 141 -27.15 -4.92 -2.57
C GLU A 141 -26.37 -6.19 -2.95
N ILE A 142 -25.04 -6.20 -2.78
CA ILE A 142 -24.19 -7.37 -3.02
C ILE A 142 -24.58 -8.53 -2.09
N GLU A 143 -24.81 -8.24 -0.80
CA GLU A 143 -25.26 -9.23 0.19
C GLU A 143 -26.57 -9.90 -0.24
N GLN A 144 -27.54 -9.09 -0.67
CA GLN A 144 -28.81 -9.61 -1.17
C GLN A 144 -28.60 -10.53 -2.38
N ILE A 145 -27.73 -10.16 -3.33
CA ILE A 145 -27.45 -10.98 -4.52
C ILE A 145 -26.74 -12.29 -4.13
N LEU A 146 -25.82 -12.24 -3.17
CA LEU A 146 -25.14 -13.43 -2.66
C LEU A 146 -26.13 -14.39 -1.95
N ALA A 147 -27.13 -13.85 -1.25
CA ALA A 147 -28.17 -14.61 -0.54
C ALA A 147 -29.21 -15.29 -1.47
N ILE A 148 -29.34 -14.85 -2.73
CA ILE A 148 -30.27 -15.48 -3.69
C ILE A 148 -29.86 -16.93 -3.97
N THR A 149 -30.82 -17.86 -4.02
CA THR A 149 -30.56 -19.27 -4.39
C THR A 149 -30.55 -19.46 -5.91
N GLU A 150 -29.62 -18.81 -6.60
CA GLU A 150 -29.43 -18.91 -8.06
C GLU A 150 -28.14 -19.68 -8.43
N THR A 151 -28.05 -20.10 -9.69
CA THR A 151 -26.82 -20.73 -10.21
C THR A 151 -25.66 -19.72 -10.21
N LYS A 152 -24.43 -20.22 -10.03
CA LYS A 152 -23.21 -19.38 -9.98
C LYS A 152 -23.10 -18.43 -11.19
N SER A 153 -23.48 -18.89 -12.38
CA SER A 153 -23.50 -18.09 -13.61
C SER A 153 -24.45 -16.90 -13.53
N LYS A 154 -25.68 -17.09 -13.02
CA LYS A 154 -26.67 -16.00 -12.91
C LYS A 154 -26.31 -15.02 -11.80
N LYS A 155 -25.77 -15.50 -10.68
CA LYS A 155 -25.20 -14.63 -9.64
C LYS A 155 -24.08 -13.76 -10.19
N TRP A 156 -23.17 -14.33 -10.97
CA TRP A 156 -22.09 -13.57 -11.60
C TRP A 156 -22.62 -12.48 -12.54
N GLU A 157 -23.63 -12.77 -13.36
CA GLU A 157 -24.25 -11.76 -14.23
C GLU A 157 -24.83 -10.57 -13.44
N ARG A 158 -25.46 -10.85 -12.29
CA ARG A 158 -25.99 -9.82 -11.39
C ARG A 158 -24.89 -9.04 -10.65
N LEU A 159 -23.76 -9.70 -10.36
CA LEU A 159 -22.62 -9.10 -9.65
C LEU A 159 -21.69 -8.31 -10.57
N ARG A 160 -21.68 -8.59 -11.88
CA ARG A 160 -20.82 -7.94 -12.87
C ARG A 160 -20.86 -6.40 -12.83
N PRO A 161 -22.03 -5.73 -12.71
CA PRO A 161 -22.09 -4.27 -12.57
C PRO A 161 -21.35 -3.75 -11.33
N TYR A 162 -21.34 -4.52 -10.24
CA TYR A 162 -20.65 -4.16 -9.00
C TYR A 162 -19.14 -4.32 -9.12
N VAL A 163 -18.67 -5.33 -9.87
CA VAL A 163 -17.24 -5.47 -10.20
C VAL A 163 -16.74 -4.27 -11.04
N VAL A 164 -17.53 -3.84 -12.03
CA VAL A 164 -17.22 -2.63 -12.82
C VAL A 164 -17.23 -1.39 -11.93
N TRP A 165 -18.19 -1.28 -11.02
CA TRP A 165 -18.25 -0.19 -10.06
C TRP A 165 -17.03 -0.13 -9.13
N ILE A 166 -16.56 -1.28 -8.62
CA ILE A 166 -15.37 -1.37 -7.76
C ILE A 166 -14.10 -0.96 -8.51
N SER A 167 -14.02 -1.25 -9.82
CA SER A 167 -12.85 -0.86 -10.63
C SER A 167 -12.64 0.66 -10.69
N GLY A 168 -13.65 1.46 -10.35
CA GLY A 168 -13.57 2.91 -10.24
C GLY A 168 -13.31 3.44 -8.83
N LYS A 169 -13.07 2.57 -7.83
CA LYS A 169 -12.77 2.95 -6.44
C LYS A 169 -11.27 2.88 -6.14
N GLU A 170 -10.84 3.52 -5.05
CA GLU A 170 -9.47 3.42 -4.57
C GLU A 170 -9.09 1.97 -4.21
N TYR A 171 -7.80 1.66 -4.37
CA TYR A 171 -7.23 0.33 -4.12
C TYR A 171 -7.60 -0.22 -2.74
N SER A 172 -7.55 0.61 -1.68
CA SER A 172 -7.86 0.20 -0.30
C SER A 172 -9.30 -0.30 -0.14
N VAL A 173 -10.23 0.26 -0.89
CA VAL A 173 -11.64 -0.15 -0.93
C VAL A 173 -11.79 -1.39 -1.81
N ALA A 174 -11.19 -1.37 -2.99
CA ALA A 174 -11.31 -2.46 -3.95
C ALA A 174 -10.82 -3.79 -3.38
N ILE A 175 -9.68 -3.80 -2.70
CA ILE A 175 -9.09 -5.02 -2.13
C ILE A 175 -9.92 -5.63 -0.99
N LYS A 176 -10.77 -4.84 -0.31
CA LYS A 176 -11.69 -5.34 0.72
C LYS A 176 -12.97 -5.92 0.15
N ILE A 177 -13.50 -5.34 -0.93
CA ILE A 177 -14.79 -5.76 -1.49
C ILE A 177 -14.61 -6.91 -2.52
N LEU A 178 -13.50 -6.93 -3.27
CA LEU A 178 -13.22 -7.97 -4.27
C LEU A 178 -13.28 -9.42 -3.75
N PRO A 179 -12.74 -9.75 -2.56
CA PRO A 179 -12.83 -11.10 -2.00
C PRO A 179 -14.27 -11.60 -1.82
N LEU A 180 -15.25 -10.72 -1.59
CA LEU A 180 -16.66 -11.11 -1.43
C LEU A 180 -17.22 -11.80 -2.67
N PHE A 181 -16.77 -11.41 -3.87
CA PHE A 181 -17.20 -12.04 -5.12
C PHE A 181 -16.57 -13.40 -5.30
N LEU A 182 -15.40 -13.67 -4.70
CA LEU A 182 -14.72 -14.95 -4.85
C LEU A 182 -15.32 -16.02 -3.92
N ARG A 183 -16.18 -15.65 -2.97
CA ARG A 183 -16.92 -16.54 -2.05
C ARG A 183 -18.07 -17.31 -2.71
N PHE A 184 -18.05 -17.56 -4.02
CA PHE A 184 -18.99 -18.47 -4.69
C PHE A 184 -18.76 -19.94 -4.25
N ARG A 185 -18.90 -20.25 -2.97
CA ARG A 185 -18.91 -21.64 -2.51
C ARG A 185 -20.28 -22.24 -2.78
#